data_AF-A0A9E2NZF0-F1
#
_entry.id   AF-A0A9E2NZF0-F1
#
_cell.length_a   1.000
_cell.length_b   1.000
_cell.length_c   1.000
_cell.angle_alpha   90.00
_cell.angle_beta   90.00
_cell.angle_gamma   90.00
#
_symmetry.space_group_name_H-M   'P 1'
#
loop_
_entity.id
_entity.type
_entity.pdbx_description
1 polymer ?
#
loop_
_entity_poly.entity_id
_entity_poly.type
_entity_poly.pdbx_seq_one_letter_code
_entity_poly.pdbx_strand_id
1 'polypeptide(L)'
;QCATEDEARSRVAELKAKRQYPVYFFKSDTTGEKDFEEFYTDKETLDMTRFRNLGVIQNQPLYDEEKLTYFEEKIKALRQTGTWTRSDLIELFNYMIPEFNHKETGKFLDGRM
;
A
#
# COMPACT_ATOMS: atom_id res chain seq x y z
N GLN A 1 27.90 -2.24 2.65
CA GLN A 1 26.85 -2.56 1.68
C GLN A 1 27.31 -3.74 0.85
N CYS A 2 26.44 -4.72 0.67
CA CYS A 2 26.63 -5.91 -0.15
C CYS A 2 25.82 -5.76 -1.44
N ALA A 3 26.21 -6.46 -2.50
CA ALA A 3 25.58 -6.46 -3.81
C ALA A 3 24.46 -7.51 -3.94
N THR A 4 24.48 -8.56 -3.10
CA THR A 4 23.44 -9.60 -3.08
C THR A 4 23.11 -10.03 -1.65
N GLU A 5 21.99 -10.74 -1.51
CA GLU A 5 21.59 -11.36 -0.25
C GLU A 5 22.59 -12.42 0.21
N ASP A 6 23.08 -13.26 -0.70
CA ASP A 6 24.09 -14.29 -0.40
C ASP A 6 25.42 -13.67 0.08
N GLU A 7 25.84 -12.55 -0.53
CA GLU A 7 27.01 -11.81 -0.06
C GLU A 7 26.77 -11.27 1.36
N ALA A 8 25.61 -10.70 1.63
CA ALA A 8 25.27 -10.22 2.96
C ALA A 8 25.28 -11.36 4.01
N ARG A 9 24.71 -12.52 3.68
CA ARG A 9 24.66 -13.70 4.56
C ARG A 9 26.06 -14.27 4.84
N SER A 10 26.89 -14.41 3.82
CA SER A 10 28.24 -14.98 3.94
C SER A 10 29.22 -14.11 4.74
N ARG A 11 29.04 -12.77 4.72
CA ARG A 11 29.96 -11.83 5.38
C ARG A 11 29.63 -11.54 6.84
N VAL A 12 28.58 -12.14 7.41
CA VAL A 12 28.14 -11.89 8.80
C VAL A 12 29.26 -12.14 9.81
N ALA A 13 29.94 -13.29 9.73
CA ALA A 13 30.99 -13.65 10.68
C ALA A 13 32.20 -12.70 10.60
N GLU A 14 32.62 -12.37 9.37
CA GLU A 14 33.74 -11.46 9.10
C GLU A 14 33.47 -10.05 9.62
N LEU A 15 32.29 -9.49 9.31
CA LEU A 15 31.94 -8.11 9.63
C LEU A 15 31.59 -7.93 11.10
N LYS A 16 31.00 -8.94 11.75
CA LYS A 16 30.71 -8.92 13.19
C LYS A 16 31.99 -8.71 14.01
N ALA A 17 33.10 -9.35 13.62
CA ALA A 17 34.40 -9.17 14.29
C ALA A 17 34.91 -7.72 14.21
N LYS A 18 34.52 -6.98 13.15
CA LYS A 18 34.84 -5.57 12.92
C LYS A 18 33.78 -4.61 13.49
N ARG A 19 32.80 -5.12 14.24
CA ARG A 19 31.61 -4.37 14.71
C ARG A 19 30.83 -3.71 13.56
N GLN A 20 30.75 -4.39 12.42
CA GLN A 20 29.99 -3.97 11.24
C GLN A 20 28.87 -4.98 10.95
N TYR A 21 27.80 -4.52 10.28
CA TYR A 21 26.69 -5.37 9.87
C TYR A 21 26.57 -5.38 8.34
N PRO A 22 26.57 -6.55 7.67
CA PRO A 22 26.30 -6.61 6.24
C PRO A 22 24.87 -6.17 5.96
N VAL A 23 24.70 -5.29 4.98
CA VAL A 23 23.41 -4.79 4.54
C VAL A 23 23.33 -4.86 3.02
N TYR A 24 22.26 -5.43 2.50
CA TYR A 24 21.95 -5.44 1.08
C TYR A 24 20.79 -4.48 0.84
N PHE A 25 21.08 -3.34 0.22
CA PHE A 25 20.07 -2.37 -0.19
C PHE A 25 19.73 -2.60 -1.65
N PHE A 26 18.45 -2.76 -1.95
CA PHE A 26 17.92 -2.87 -3.30
C PHE A 26 16.78 -1.88 -3.48
N LYS A 27 16.55 -1.45 -4.72
CA LYS A 27 15.34 -0.71 -5.06
C LYS A 27 14.18 -1.67 -5.04
N SER A 28 13.06 -1.27 -4.42
CA SER A 28 11.87 -2.08 -4.48
C SER A 28 11.31 -2.14 -5.90
N ASP A 29 10.88 -3.33 -6.28
CA ASP A 29 10.10 -3.63 -7.48
C ASP A 29 8.77 -4.33 -7.13
N THR A 30 8.37 -4.27 -5.86
CA THR A 30 7.16 -4.95 -5.36
C THR A 30 5.92 -4.07 -5.55
N THR A 31 4.75 -4.71 -5.61
CA THR A 31 3.46 -4.04 -5.73
C THR A 31 3.03 -3.45 -4.38
N GLY A 32 2.55 -2.20 -4.40
CA GLY A 32 1.89 -1.59 -3.24
C GLY A 32 2.78 -0.77 -2.30
N GLU A 33 4.07 -0.66 -2.59
CA GLU A 33 4.95 0.25 -1.85
C GLU A 33 4.72 1.71 -2.28
N LYS A 34 4.61 2.59 -1.27
CA LYS A 34 4.63 4.05 -1.45
C LYS A 34 5.98 4.59 -1.01
N ASP A 35 6.47 5.60 -1.72
CA ASP A 35 7.76 6.24 -1.41
C ASP A 35 7.72 7.06 -0.10
N PHE A 36 6.52 7.51 0.30
CA PHE A 36 6.27 8.23 1.54
C PHE A 36 4.79 8.07 1.94
N GLU A 37 4.51 8.26 3.23
CA GLU A 37 3.14 8.25 3.78
C GLU A 37 2.70 9.67 4.09
N GLU A 38 1.48 9.99 3.70
CA GLU A 38 0.82 11.27 3.97
C GLU A 38 -0.37 11.04 4.90
N PHE A 39 -0.49 11.87 5.94
CA PHE A 39 -1.60 11.77 6.89
C PHE A 39 -2.82 12.57 6.47
N TYR A 40 -2.65 13.60 5.62
CA TYR A 40 -3.71 14.43 5.08
C TYR A 40 -3.30 15.01 3.72
N THR A 41 -4.27 15.49 2.96
CA THR A 41 -4.06 16.15 1.65
C THR A 41 -4.42 17.64 1.72
N ASP A 42 -3.97 18.41 0.72
CA ASP A 42 -4.29 19.84 0.59
C ASP A 42 -5.79 20.14 0.40
N LYS A 43 -6.60 19.11 0.13
CA LYS A 43 -8.06 19.22 -0.05
C LYS A 43 -8.84 19.05 1.25
N GLU A 44 -8.19 18.58 2.32
CA GLU A 44 -8.86 18.32 3.60
C GLU A 44 -8.85 19.54 4.50
N THR A 45 -9.94 19.72 5.26
CA THR A 45 -10.01 20.78 6.26
C THR A 45 -9.44 20.26 7.59
N LEU A 46 -8.43 20.96 8.12
CA LEU A 46 -7.72 20.56 9.33
C LEU A 46 -7.99 21.52 10.48
N ASP A 47 -8.25 20.97 11.66
CA ASP A 47 -8.19 21.69 12.92
C ASP A 47 -6.94 21.26 13.69
N MET A 48 -5.90 22.10 13.60
CA MET A 48 -4.63 21.92 14.30
C MET A 48 -4.60 22.62 15.66
N THR A 49 -5.69 23.30 16.05
CA THR A 49 -5.75 24.15 17.25
C THR A 49 -6.44 23.48 18.42
N ARG A 50 -7.35 22.54 18.13
CA ARG A 50 -8.14 21.82 19.15
C ARG A 50 -7.28 21.06 20.15
N PHE A 51 -6.13 20.54 19.73
CA PHE A 51 -5.22 19.80 20.58
C PHE A 51 -3.78 20.23 20.32
N ARG A 52 -2.96 20.25 21.37
CA ARG A 52 -1.55 20.70 21.29
C ARG A 52 -0.69 19.84 20.35
N ASN A 53 -0.94 18.53 20.29
CA ASN A 53 -0.09 17.56 19.58
C ASN A 53 -0.87 16.71 18.55
N LEU A 54 -2.15 17.02 18.29
CA LEU A 54 -3.00 16.24 17.37
C LEU A 54 -3.68 17.18 16.38
N GLY A 55 -3.58 16.86 15.10
CA GLY A 55 -4.41 17.45 14.05
C GLY A 55 -5.71 16.66 13.88
N VAL A 56 -6.82 17.36 13.66
CA VAL A 56 -8.13 16.73 13.40
C VAL A 56 -8.54 17.00 11.95
N ILE A 57 -8.74 15.95 11.18
CA ILE A 57 -9.31 16.03 9.83
C ILE A 57 -10.83 16.15 9.97
N GLN A 58 -11.39 17.25 9.48
CA GLN A 58 -12.83 17.48 9.49
C GLN A 58 -13.46 16.83 8.25
N ASN A 59 -13.79 15.54 8.38
CA ASN A 59 -14.38 14.81 7.28
C ASN A 59 -15.90 15.06 7.20
N GLN A 60 -16.40 15.36 6.00
CA GLN A 60 -17.85 15.39 5.75
C GLN A 60 -18.29 14.01 5.26
N PRO A 61 -19.45 13.49 5.69
CA PRO A 61 -19.96 12.19 5.24
C PRO A 61 -20.57 12.31 3.83
N LEU A 62 -19.76 12.70 2.86
CA LEU A 62 -20.13 12.75 1.44
C LEU A 62 -19.91 11.36 0.86
N TYR A 63 -20.99 10.71 0.45
CA TYR A 63 -20.94 9.46 -0.29
C TYR A 63 -21.97 9.49 -1.43
N ASP A 64 -21.74 8.62 -2.40
CA ASP A 64 -22.61 8.42 -3.56
C ASP A 64 -23.35 7.09 -3.37
N GLU A 65 -24.65 7.18 -3.09
CA GLU A 65 -25.50 6.02 -2.80
C GLU A 65 -25.63 5.07 -4.01
N GLU A 66 -25.59 5.61 -5.23
CA GLU A 66 -25.62 4.80 -6.45
C GLU A 66 -24.34 3.97 -6.58
N LYS A 67 -23.18 4.58 -6.28
CA LYS A 67 -21.91 3.84 -6.26
C LYS A 67 -21.88 2.75 -5.20
N LEU A 68 -22.42 3.02 -4.01
CA LEU A 68 -22.50 2.00 -2.94
C LEU A 68 -23.36 0.83 -3.38
N THR A 69 -24.55 1.11 -3.91
CA THR A 69 -25.47 0.08 -4.42
C THR A 69 -24.80 -0.74 -5.52
N TYR A 70 -24.16 -0.08 -6.49
CA TYR A 70 -23.41 -0.74 -7.55
C TYR A 70 -22.32 -1.67 -7.02
N PHE A 71 -21.53 -1.22 -6.04
CA PHE A 71 -20.48 -2.02 -5.43
C PHE A 71 -21.03 -3.28 -4.75
N GLU A 72 -22.09 -3.13 -3.95
CA GLU A 72 -22.75 -4.25 -3.26
C GLU A 72 -23.29 -5.29 -4.25
N GLU A 73 -23.98 -4.84 -5.30
CA GLU A 73 -24.52 -5.71 -6.34
C GLU A 73 -23.42 -6.46 -7.09
N LYS A 74 -22.32 -5.78 -7.45
CA LYS A 74 -21.17 -6.41 -8.12
C LYS A 74 -20.52 -7.46 -7.24
N ILE A 75 -20.24 -7.15 -5.98
CA ILE A 75 -19.67 -8.12 -5.03
C ILE A 75 -20.62 -9.31 -4.84
N LYS A 76 -21.93 -9.07 -4.73
CA LYS A 76 -22.92 -10.15 -4.62
C LYS A 76 -22.92 -11.04 -5.85
N ALA A 77 -22.83 -10.48 -7.05
CA ALA A 77 -22.74 -11.25 -8.29
C ALA A 77 -21.47 -12.10 -8.35
N LEU A 78 -20.29 -11.55 -8.03
CA LEU A 78 -19.04 -12.31 -7.98
C LEU A 78 -19.10 -13.46 -6.96
N ARG A 79 -19.73 -13.24 -5.81
CA ARG A 79 -19.94 -14.30 -4.82
C ARG A 79 -20.90 -15.39 -5.31
N GLN A 80 -21.90 -15.03 -6.10
CA GLN A 80 -22.86 -15.99 -6.70
C GLN A 80 -22.24 -16.81 -7.83
N THR A 81 -21.36 -16.22 -8.65
CA THR A 81 -20.60 -16.97 -9.67
C THR A 81 -19.61 -17.94 -9.03
N GLY A 82 -19.08 -17.60 -7.85
CA GLY A 82 -18.17 -18.43 -7.08
C GLY A 82 -16.73 -18.42 -7.59
N THR A 83 -16.47 -17.72 -8.69
CA THR A 83 -15.14 -17.49 -9.26
C THR A 83 -15.02 -16.05 -9.73
N TRP A 84 -13.86 -15.45 -9.48
CA TRP A 84 -13.48 -14.12 -9.94
C TRP A 84 -11.95 -14.04 -10.06
N THR A 85 -11.49 -13.11 -10.89
CA THR A 85 -10.09 -12.75 -11.03
C THR A 85 -9.76 -11.57 -10.13
N ARG A 86 -8.46 -11.32 -9.94
CA ARG A 86 -8.01 -10.11 -9.25
C ARG A 86 -8.36 -8.85 -10.04
N SER A 87 -8.31 -8.92 -11.37
CA SER A 87 -8.66 -7.80 -12.26
C SER A 87 -10.09 -7.33 -12.05
N ASP A 88 -11.04 -8.26 -11.84
CA ASP A 88 -12.44 -7.91 -11.55
C ASP A 88 -12.56 -7.00 -10.31
N LEU A 89 -11.75 -7.25 -9.29
CA LEU A 89 -11.71 -6.44 -8.08
C LEU A 89 -10.98 -5.11 -8.29
N ILE A 90 -9.85 -5.12 -9.01
CA ILE A 90 -9.09 -3.91 -9.31
C ILE A 90 -9.95 -2.93 -10.13
N GLU A 91 -10.68 -3.42 -11.13
CA GLU A 91 -11.59 -2.60 -11.94
C GLU A 91 -12.72 -2.01 -11.09
N LEU A 92 -13.32 -2.81 -10.22
CA LEU A 92 -14.35 -2.33 -9.28
C LEU A 92 -13.80 -1.23 -8.36
N PHE A 93 -12.59 -1.41 -7.83
CA PHE A 93 -11.95 -0.41 -6.96
C PHE A 93 -11.58 0.87 -7.70
N ASN A 94 -11.09 0.77 -8.94
CA ASN A 94 -10.81 1.94 -9.77
C ASN A 94 -12.08 2.71 -10.13
N TYR A 95 -13.22 2.02 -10.31
CA TYR A 95 -14.51 2.69 -10.49
C TYR A 95 -14.96 3.45 -9.23
N MET A 96 -14.82 2.82 -8.06
CA MET A 96 -15.21 3.42 -6.78
C MET A 96 -14.30 4.58 -6.38
N ILE A 97 -13.00 4.42 -6.59
CA ILE A 97 -11.94 5.32 -6.15
C ILE A 97 -11.07 5.62 -7.38
N PRO A 98 -11.40 6.66 -8.18
CA PRO A 98 -10.65 6.97 -9.41
C PRO A 98 -9.15 7.22 -9.18
N GLU A 99 -8.79 7.72 -8.00
CA GLU A 99 -7.40 8.00 -7.61
C GLU A 99 -6.66 6.78 -7.03
N PHE A 100 -7.29 5.61 -7.01
CA PHE A 100 -6.71 4.38 -6.43
C PHE A 100 -5.38 4.00 -7.09
N ASN A 101 -5.23 4.28 -8.40
CA ASN A 101 -3.97 4.19 -9.16
C ASN A 101 -3.14 2.94 -8.82
N HIS A 102 -3.81 1.78 -8.69
CA HIS A 102 -3.16 0.53 -8.27
C HIS A 102 -2.13 0.09 -9.31
N LYS A 103 -0.84 0.14 -8.93
CA LYS A 103 0.27 -0.33 -9.76
C LYS A 103 0.54 -1.80 -9.49
N GLU A 104 0.05 -2.67 -10.34
CA GLU A 104 0.33 -4.10 -10.28
C GLU A 104 1.63 -4.43 -11.03
N THR A 105 2.68 -4.80 -10.29
CA THR A 105 4.00 -5.19 -10.84
C THR A 105 4.18 -6.71 -10.99
N GLY A 106 3.21 -7.49 -10.50
CA GLY A 106 3.25 -8.96 -10.51
C GLY A 106 4.22 -9.58 -9.50
N LYS A 107 4.95 -8.76 -8.72
CA LYS A 107 5.84 -9.18 -7.64
C LYS A 107 5.32 -8.68 -6.30
N PHE A 108 5.24 -9.57 -5.33
CA PHE A 108 4.77 -9.26 -3.98
C PHE A 108 5.94 -9.15 -3.01
N LEU A 109 5.72 -8.34 -1.97
CA LEU A 109 6.69 -8.13 -0.90
C LEU A 109 7.06 -9.44 -0.18
N ASP A 110 6.09 -10.32 0.03
CA ASP A 110 6.31 -11.65 0.63
C ASP A 110 7.19 -12.57 -0.21
N GLY A 111 7.39 -12.28 -1.50
CA GLY A 111 8.34 -13.01 -2.35
C GLY A 111 9.77 -12.47 -2.26
N ARG A 112 9.97 -11.34 -1.57
CA ARG A 112 11.24 -10.62 -1.39
C ARG A 112 11.72 -10.60 0.06
N MET A 113 10.83 -10.78 1.04
CA MET A 113 11.13 -10.93 2.48
C MET A 113 11.12 -12.39 2.92
#